data_AF-A0A957EYM8-F1
#
_entry.id   AF-A0A957EYM8-F1
#
_cell.length_a   1.000
_cell.length_b   1.000
_cell.length_c   1.000
_cell.angle_alpha   90.00
_cell.angle_beta   90.00
_cell.angle_gamma   90.00
#
_symmetry.space_group_name_H-M   'P 1'
#
loop_
_entity.id
_entity.type
_entity.pdbx_description
1 polymer ?
#
loop_
_entity_poly.entity_id
_entity_poly.type
_entity_poly.pdbx_seq_one_letter_code
_entity_poly.pdbx_strand_id
1 'polypeptide(L)'
;EMFPLDVGGYVADTPGIRGLALFDVEPGELDAYFREIAPLVAQCQFSDCTHRNEPKCAVRAAVADGRIAPQRYESYLRLREEHDVLDQAMY
;
A
#
# COMPACT_ATOMS: atom_id res chain seq x y z
N GLU A 1 -15.65 6.16 20.79
CA GLU A 1 -16.48 7.30 21.24
C GLU A 1 -16.02 8.57 20.53
N MET A 2 -16.82 9.64 20.44
CA MET A 2 -16.39 10.90 19.81
C MET A 2 -16.31 12.03 20.82
N PHE A 3 -15.16 12.68 20.92
CA PHE A 3 -14.88 13.75 21.88
C PHE A 3 -14.79 15.11 21.15
N PRO A 4 -15.56 16.13 21.54
CA PRO A 4 -15.48 17.46 20.93
C PRO A 4 -14.17 18.18 21.30
N LEU A 5 -13.67 19.03 20.40
CA LEU A 5 -12.50 19.86 20.62
C LEU A 5 -12.88 21.34 20.82
N ASP A 6 -12.17 22.04 21.70
CA ASP A 6 -12.40 23.48 21.98
C ASP A 6 -12.18 24.38 20.75
N VAL A 7 -11.36 23.93 19.80
CA VAL A 7 -11.08 24.62 18.53
C VAL A 7 -12.05 24.25 17.41
N GLY A 8 -13.07 23.43 17.71
CA GLY A 8 -13.97 22.83 16.74
C GLY A 8 -13.46 21.49 16.20
N GLY A 9 -14.40 20.64 15.78
CA GLY A 9 -14.13 19.26 15.35
C GLY A 9 -14.27 18.23 16.48
N TYR A 10 -13.98 16.97 16.14
CA TYR A 10 -14.12 15.83 17.06
C TYR A 10 -12.93 14.87 16.93
N VAL A 11 -12.54 14.24 18.04
CA VAL A 11 -11.61 13.10 18.08
C VAL A 11 -12.40 11.82 18.27
N ALA A 12 -12.27 10.89 17.33
CA ALA A 12 -12.80 9.55 17.48
C ALA A 12 -11.79 8.69 18.23
N ASP A 13 -12.15 8.26 19.44
CA ASP A 13 -11.39 7.24 20.17
C ASP A 13 -11.85 5.87 19.70
N THR A 14 -10.96 5.20 18.95
CA THR A 14 -11.14 3.82 18.52
C THR A 14 -10.36 2.91 19.47
N PRO A 15 -11.01 1.89 20.06
CA PRO A 15 -10.28 0.88 20.84
C PRO A 15 -9.16 0.31 19.98
N GLY A 16 -7.96 0.18 20.54
CA GLY A 16 -6.70 -0.05 19.82
C GLY A 16 -6.86 -0.89 18.56
N ILE A 17 -6.92 -0.22 17.41
CA ILE A 17 -6.99 -0.87 16.10
C ILE A 17 -5.70 -1.67 15.94
N ARG A 18 -5.82 -3.00 15.98
CA ARG A 18 -4.68 -3.93 15.87
C ARG A 18 -4.36 -4.32 14.43
N GLY A 19 -5.26 -4.00 13.51
CA GLY A 19 -5.11 -4.25 12.08
C GLY A 19 -6.20 -3.50 11.32
N LEU A 20 -5.84 -2.97 10.16
CA LEU A 20 -6.77 -2.42 9.19
C LEU A 20 -6.72 -3.37 8.00
N ALA A 21 -7.79 -4.11 7.75
CA ALA A 21 -7.90 -4.86 6.51
C ALA A 21 -8.30 -3.89 5.41
N LEU A 22 -7.58 -3.94 4.29
CA LEU A 22 -7.97 -3.25 3.06
C LEU A 22 -9.11 -4.07 2.45
N PHE A 23 -10.34 -3.74 2.82
CA PHE A 23 -11.51 -4.30 2.17
C PHE A 23 -11.80 -3.50 0.90
N ASP A 24 -12.21 -4.18 -0.18
CA ASP A 24 -12.68 -3.55 -1.42
C ASP A 24 -11.62 -2.70 -2.13
N VAL A 25 -10.38 -3.19 -2.17
CA VAL A 25 -9.27 -2.61 -2.93
C VAL A 25 -8.84 -3.63 -3.97
N GLU A 26 -8.78 -3.31 -5.26
CA GLU A 26 -8.18 -4.28 -6.19
C GLU A 26 -6.65 -4.32 -6.01
N PRO A 27 -5.97 -5.47 -6.22
CA PRO A 27 -4.51 -5.56 -6.08
C PRO A 27 -3.72 -4.54 -6.90
N GLY A 28 -4.27 -4.09 -8.05
CA GLY A 28 -3.69 -3.04 -8.89
C GLY A 28 -3.93 -1.61 -8.38
N GLU A 29 -4.93 -1.39 -7.53
CA GLU A 29 -5.20 -0.10 -6.90
C GLU A 29 -4.26 0.19 -5.73
N LEU A 30 -3.73 -0.87 -5.09
CA LEU A 30 -2.78 -0.74 -3.98
C LEU A 30 -1.58 0.12 -4.35
N ASP A 31 -1.08 0.00 -5.58
CA ASP A 31 0.06 0.77 -6.09
C ASP A 31 -0.20 2.28 -6.02
N ALA A 32 -1.45 2.70 -6.24
CA ALA A 32 -1.87 4.11 -6.21
C ALA A 32 -1.88 4.72 -4.80
N TYR A 33 -2.02 3.89 -3.76
CA TYR A 33 -2.04 4.33 -2.36
C TYR A 33 -0.65 4.58 -1.77
N PHE A 34 0.40 4.17 -2.48
CA PHE A 34 1.78 4.47 -2.12
C PHE A 34 2.30 5.62 -3.00
N ARG A 35 2.39 6.84 -2.44
CA ARG A 35 2.75 8.06 -3.19
C ARG A 35 4.08 7.94 -3.95
N GLU A 36 5.02 7.18 -3.41
CA GLU A 36 6.34 6.96 -3.97
C GLU A 36 6.38 5.86 -5.05
N ILE A 37 5.37 4.97 -5.07
CA ILE A 37 5.23 3.88 -6.04
C ILE A 37 4.37 4.33 -7.22
N ALA A 38 3.20 4.93 -6.97
CA ALA A 38 2.24 5.38 -7.98
C ALA A 38 2.87 6.05 -9.23
N PRO A 39 3.79 7.04 -9.13
CA PRO A 39 4.36 7.71 -10.30
C PRO A 39 5.32 6.83 -11.13
N LEU A 40 5.73 5.67 -10.60
CA LEU A 40 6.69 4.76 -11.24
C LEU A 40 6.01 3.58 -11.94
N VAL A 41 4.74 3.30 -11.63
CA VAL A 41 4.01 2.13 -12.19
C VAL A 41 4.03 2.14 -13.71
N ALA A 42 3.73 3.28 -14.33
CA ALA A 42 3.74 3.44 -15.79
C ALA A 42 5.14 3.32 -16.43
N GLN A 43 6.20 3.28 -15.62
CA GLN A 43 7.59 3.13 -16.07
C GLN A 43 8.09 1.69 -15.96
N CYS A 44 7.30 0.79 -15.36
CA CYS A 44 7.59 -0.63 -15.36
C CYS A 44 7.48 -1.21 -16.78
N GLN A 45 8.29 -2.22 -17.07
CA GLN A 45 8.25 -2.91 -18.37
C GLN A 45 6.90 -3.61 -18.63
N PHE A 46 6.23 -4.08 -17.57
CA PHE A 46 4.99 -4.84 -17.65
C PHE A 46 3.85 -4.07 -17.00
N SER A 47 2.67 -4.13 -17.62
CA SER A 47 1.45 -3.46 -17.14
C SER A 47 0.85 -4.11 -15.88
N ASP A 48 1.17 -5.38 -15.63
CA ASP A 48 0.74 -6.19 -14.49
C ASP A 48 1.88 -6.41 -13.48
N CYS A 49 2.89 -5.53 -13.48
CA CYS A 49 4.05 -5.64 -12.62
C CYS A 49 3.65 -5.63 -11.13
N THR A 50 3.95 -6.70 -10.40
CA THR A 50 3.68 -6.79 -8.95
C THR A 50 4.74 -6.09 -8.09
N HIS A 51 5.82 -5.67 -8.75
CA HIS A 51 7.01 -5.07 -8.18
C HIS A 51 7.84 -6.01 -7.29
N ARG A 52 7.59 -7.32 -7.31
CA ARG A 52 8.30 -8.32 -6.50
C ARG A 52 9.62 -8.76 -7.13
N ASN A 53 9.56 -9.28 -8.36
CA ASN A 53 10.69 -9.96 -9.01
C ASN A 53 10.83 -9.63 -10.50
N GLU A 54 9.95 -8.81 -11.05
CA GLU A 54 9.88 -8.53 -12.47
C GLU A 54 11.17 -7.86 -12.98
N PRO A 55 11.64 -8.24 -14.17
CA PRO A 55 12.76 -7.55 -14.80
C PRO A 55 12.35 -6.12 -15.18
N LYS A 56 13.31 -5.20 -15.08
CA LYS A 56 13.12 -3.75 -15.37
C LYS A 56 11.91 -3.12 -14.63
N CYS A 57 11.69 -3.53 -13.38
CA CYS A 57 10.74 -2.89 -12.50
C CYS A 57 11.27 -1.52 -12.02
N ALA A 58 10.58 -0.44 -12.37
CA ALA A 58 10.96 0.93 -12.00
C ALA A 58 10.91 1.16 -10.48
N VAL A 59 9.98 0.51 -9.78
CA VAL A 59 9.84 0.56 -8.32
C VAL A 59 11.06 -0.08 -7.65
N ARG A 60 11.46 -1.29 -8.06
CA ARG A 60 12.66 -1.95 -7.50
C ARG A 60 13.94 -1.17 -7.79
N ALA A 61 14.04 -0.55 -8.97
CA ALA A 61 15.15 0.35 -9.28
C ALA A 61 15.16 1.57 -8.34
N ALA A 62 13.99 2.15 -8.06
CA ALA A 62 13.83 3.26 -7.12
C ALA A 62 14.11 2.90 -5.65
N VAL A 63 13.92 1.64 -5.28
CA VAL A 63 14.36 1.14 -3.96
C VAL A 63 15.88 1.03 -3.93
N ALA A 64 16.48 0.48 -4.98
CA ALA A 64 17.93 0.28 -5.06
C ALA A 64 18.72 1.59 -5.10
N ASP A 65 18.17 2.65 -5.68
CA ASP A 65 18.79 3.98 -5.73
C ASP A 65 18.40 4.91 -4.57
N GLY A 66 17.58 4.42 -3.62
CA GLY A 66 17.21 5.12 -2.39
C GLY A 66 16.08 6.15 -2.54
N ARG A 67 15.43 6.25 -3.70
CA ARG A 67 14.25 7.11 -3.88
C ARG A 67 13.00 6.58 -3.15
N ILE A 68 12.92 5.27 -2.95
CA ILE A 68 11.92 4.63 -2.09
C ILE A 68 12.63 4.06 -0.85
N ALA A 69 12.16 4.44 0.32
CA ALA A 69 12.67 3.88 1.57
C ALA A 69 12.39 2.36 1.64
N PRO A 70 13.37 1.52 2.00
CA PRO A 70 13.18 0.06 2.06
C PRO A 70 11.98 -0.37 2.91
N GLN A 71 11.76 0.30 4.05
CA GLN A 71 10.63 0.01 4.95
C GLN A 71 9.27 0.27 4.30
N ARG A 72 9.19 1.25 3.39
CA ARG A 72 7.97 1.56 2.64
C ARG A 72 7.69 0.49 1.60
N TYR A 73 8.72 0.06 0.87
CA TYR A 73 8.63 -1.05 -0.07
C TYR A 73 8.25 -2.38 0.62
N GLU A 74 8.84 -2.67 1.78
CA GLU A 74 8.48 -3.85 2.59
C GLU A 74 7.02 -3.80 3.06
N SER A 75 6.55 -2.61 3.48
CA SER A 75 5.14 -2.42 3.88
C SER A 75 4.18 -2.63 2.72
N TYR A 76 4.55 -2.15 1.53
CA TYR A 76 3.81 -2.39 0.29
C TYR A 76 3.72 -3.89 -0.03
N LEU A 77 4.86 -4.61 -0.01
CA LEU A 77 4.89 -6.05 -0.29
C LEU A 77 4.03 -6.85 0.68
N ARG A 78 4.06 -6.49 1.97
CA ARG A 78 3.26 -7.14 3.00
C ARG A 78 1.77 -6.92 2.78
N LEU A 79 1.35 -5.67 2.55
CA LEU A 79 -0.06 -5.37 2.29
C LEU A 79 -0.56 -6.05 1.01
N ARG A 80 0.28 -6.15 -0.02
CA ARG A 80 -0.06 -6.87 -1.25
C ARG A 80 -0.24 -8.37 -1.02
N GLU A 81 0.64 -8.99 -0.24
CA GLU A 81 0.52 -10.40 0.14
C GLU A 81 -0.71 -10.67 1.02
N GLU A 82 -1.00 -9.81 2.00
CA GLU A 82 -2.23 -9.90 2.80
C GLU A 82 -3.47 -9.79 1.92
N HIS A 83 -3.45 -8.91 0.92
CA HIS A 83 -4.54 -8.76 -0.04
C HIS A 83 -4.72 -9.98 -0.94
N ASP A 84 -3.62 -10.52 -1.48
CA ASP A 84 -3.63 -11.73 -2.31
C ASP A 84 -4.28 -12.91 -1.54
N VAL A 85 -4.04 -13.00 -0.22
CA VAL A 85 -4.64 -14.01 0.66
C VAL A 85 -6.13 -13.75 0.92
N LEU A 86 -6.53 -12.50 1.15
CA LEU A 86 -7.94 -12.14 1.37
C LEU A 86 -8.79 -12.40 0.13
N ASP A 87 -8.31 -12.04 -1.05
CA ASP A 87 -8.99 -12.33 -2.32
C ASP A 87 -9.17 -13.83 -2.52
N GLN A 88 -8.14 -14.64 -2.24
CA GLN A 88 -8.21 -16.10 -2.33
C GLN A 88 -9.19 -16.73 -1.32
N ALA A 89 -9.36 -16.12 -0.15
CA ALA A 89 -10.25 -16.62 0.90
C ALA A 89 -11.73 -16.23 0.69
N MET A 90 -12.02 -15.29 -0.21
CA MET A 90 -13.37 -14.87 -0.59
C MET A 90 -14.00 -15.69 -1.73
N TYR A 91 -13.24 -16.60 -2.34
CA TYR A 91 -13.69 -17.60 -3.32
C TYR A 91 -13.82 -18.99 -2.70
#